data_AF-A0A1I6X2D8-F1
#
_entry.id   AF-A0A1I6X2D8-F1
#
_cell.length_a   1.000
_cell.length_b   1.000
_cell.length_c   1.000
_cell.angle_alpha   90.00
_cell.angle_beta   90.00
_cell.angle_gamma   90.00
#
_symmetry.space_group_name_H-M   'P 1'
#
loop_
_entity.id
_entity.type
_entity.pdbx_description
1 polymer ?
#
loop_
_entity_poly.entity_id
_entity_poly.type
_entity_poly.pdbx_seq_one_letter_code
_entity_poly.pdbx_strand_id
1 'polypeptide(L)'
;MRRGSTVVVLDRLTTSLTPIEINSGDKQPALRAGEGATNAIADEFGRVLAIDTRGEEIMAFATDPLIMKQRYPVPGSPYALAFAPRRDLAWVTLTARNQLVGYDTAGGQPREAHRLPTVRQPNSVAVNPHTGTIYIASATGDGLQVVRN
;
A
#
# COMPACT_ATOMS: atom_id res chain seq x y z
N MET A 1 -4.10 1.83 -20.01
CA MET A 1 -3.16 0.75 -19.67
C MET A 1 -3.77 -0.58 -20.03
N ARG A 2 -3.11 -1.30 -20.95
CA ARG A 2 -3.35 -2.74 -21.07
C ARG A 2 -2.74 -3.40 -19.83
N ARG A 3 -3.55 -4.10 -19.03
CA ARG A 3 -3.04 -4.92 -17.92
C ARG A 3 -1.93 -5.83 -18.46
N GLY A 4 -0.76 -5.80 -17.83
CA GLY A 4 0.38 -6.65 -18.17
C GLY A 4 1.42 -6.04 -19.13
N SER A 5 1.22 -4.85 -19.71
CA SER A 5 2.26 -4.15 -20.48
C SER A 5 2.89 -2.96 -19.77
N THR A 6 2.30 -2.50 -18.66
CA THR A 6 2.74 -1.31 -17.94
C THR A 6 3.09 -1.63 -16.48
N VAL A 7 4.14 -1.01 -15.96
CA VAL A 7 4.47 -0.97 -14.52
C VAL A 7 4.30 0.45 -14.01
N VAL A 8 3.81 0.64 -12.79
CA VAL A 8 3.78 1.95 -12.12
C VAL A 8 4.90 2.01 -11.11
N VAL A 9 5.80 2.98 -11.27
CA VAL A 9 6.96 3.17 -10.41
C VAL A 9 6.68 4.31 -9.43
N LEU A 10 6.88 4.03 -8.14
CA LEU A 10 6.94 5.07 -7.11
C LEU A 10 8.37 5.62 -7.01
N ASP A 11 8.55 6.87 -7.40
CA ASP A 11 9.75 7.64 -7.07
C ASP A 11 9.55 8.28 -5.68
N ARG A 12 10.28 7.77 -4.69
CA ARG A 12 10.22 8.23 -3.30
C ARG A 12 10.89 9.58 -3.07
N LEU A 13 11.83 9.99 -3.93
CA LEU A 13 12.52 11.27 -3.79
C LEU A 13 11.61 12.42 -4.25
N THR A 14 10.91 12.22 -5.36
CA THR A 14 9.97 13.21 -5.90
C THR A 14 8.52 12.96 -5.46
N THR A 15 8.29 11.87 -4.71
CA THR A 15 7.00 11.42 -4.19
C THR A 15 5.93 11.40 -5.30
N SER A 16 6.25 10.68 -6.38
CA SER A 16 5.44 10.62 -7.59
C SER A 16 5.29 9.18 -8.12
N LEU A 17 4.16 8.91 -8.77
CA LEU A 17 3.89 7.68 -9.49
C LEU A 17 4.06 7.93 -10.98
N THR A 18 4.90 7.13 -11.64
CA THR A 18 5.16 7.22 -13.08
C THR A 18 4.86 5.88 -13.73
N PRO A 19 3.94 5.80 -14.69
CA PRO A 19 3.79 4.61 -15.48
C PRO A 19 4.89 4.46 -16.52
N ILE A 20 5.31 3.22 -16.74
CA ILE A 20 6.34 2.86 -17.71
C ILE A 20 5.83 1.68 -18.52
N GLU A 21 5.79 1.82 -19.85
CA GLU A 21 5.55 0.68 -20.73
C GLU A 21 6.76 -0.25 -20.70
N ILE A 22 6.53 -1.53 -20.36
CA ILE A 22 7.59 -2.51 -20.08
C ILE A 22 8.42 -2.82 -21.32
N ASN A 23 7.78 -2.85 -22.51
CA ASN A 23 8.44 -3.26 -23.75
C ASN A 23 9.30 -2.15 -24.35
N SER A 24 8.85 -0.89 -24.29
CA SER A 24 9.57 0.26 -24.87
C SER A 24 10.40 1.03 -23.85
N GLY A 25 10.06 0.95 -22.56
CA GLY A 25 10.63 1.80 -21.52
C GLY A 25 10.05 3.21 -21.50
N ASP A 26 9.01 3.50 -22.30
CA ASP A 26 8.43 4.83 -22.40
C ASP A 26 7.77 5.23 -21.08
N LYS A 27 8.20 6.38 -20.54
CA LYS A 27 7.59 6.99 -19.37
C LYS A 27 6.35 7.77 -19.78
N GLN A 28 5.23 7.46 -19.13
CA GLN A 28 4.00 8.22 -19.24
C GLN A 28 4.00 9.40 -18.25
N PRO A 29 3.04 10.34 -18.34
CA PRO A 29 2.92 11.43 -17.38
C PRO A 29 2.88 10.94 -15.93
N ALA A 30 3.75 11.52 -15.11
CA ALA A 30 3.82 11.23 -13.68
C ALA A 30 2.74 11.99 -12.91
N LEU A 31 2.30 11.43 -11.79
CA LEU A 31 1.35 12.06 -10.87
C LEU A 31 1.93 12.12 -9.46
N ARG A 32 1.76 13.27 -8.80
CA ARG A 32 2.14 13.46 -7.40
C ARG A 32 1.39 12.46 -6.50
N ALA A 33 2.12 11.81 -5.60
CA ALA A 33 1.59 10.91 -4.59
C ALA A 33 1.98 11.41 -3.20
N GLY A 34 1.20 12.35 -2.67
CA GLY A 34 1.44 12.92 -1.34
C GLY A 34 2.76 13.71 -1.22
N GLU A 35 3.22 13.89 0.01
CA GLU A 35 4.39 14.67 0.40
C GLU A 35 5.57 13.81 0.89
N GLY A 36 5.40 12.50 1.01
CA GLY A 36 6.44 11.56 1.40
C GLY A 36 6.04 10.10 1.23
N ALA A 37 5.57 9.74 0.03
CA ALA A 37 5.21 8.37 -0.30
C ALA A 37 6.39 7.40 -0.19
N THR A 38 6.18 6.27 0.49
CA THR A 38 7.25 5.30 0.81
C THR A 38 7.06 3.96 0.13
N ASN A 39 5.83 3.48 0.01
CA ASN A 39 5.51 2.18 -0.57
C ASN A 39 4.23 2.26 -1.40
N ALA A 40 4.15 1.44 -2.44
CA ALA A 40 2.97 1.29 -3.26
C ALA A 40 2.81 -0.17 -3.74
N ILE A 41 1.57 -0.60 -3.91
CA ILE A 41 1.21 -1.92 -4.46
C ILE A 41 0.09 -1.77 -5.48
N ALA A 42 -0.05 -2.76 -6.36
CA ALA A 42 -1.25 -2.92 -7.16
C ALA A 42 -2.27 -3.79 -6.40
N ASP A 43 -3.57 -3.54 -6.61
CA ASP A 43 -4.64 -4.42 -6.15
C ASP A 43 -5.35 -5.14 -7.31
N GLU A 44 -6.31 -6.01 -6.99
CA GLU A 44 -7.01 -6.80 -8.01
C GLU A 44 -7.94 -5.96 -8.90
N PHE A 45 -8.37 -4.80 -8.41
CA PHE A 45 -9.15 -3.82 -9.16
C PHE A 45 -8.31 -3.09 -10.21
N GLY A 46 -6.99 -3.28 -10.20
CA GLY A 46 -6.06 -2.60 -11.10
C GLY A 46 -5.76 -1.17 -10.68
N ARG A 47 -6.02 -0.84 -9.41
CA ARG A 47 -5.59 0.41 -8.81
C ARG A 47 -4.13 0.26 -8.34
N VAL A 48 -3.48 1.39 -8.14
CA VAL A 48 -2.28 1.46 -7.31
C VAL A 48 -2.68 2.06 -5.96
N LEU A 49 -2.40 1.35 -4.89
CA LEU A 49 -2.50 1.85 -3.53
C LEU A 49 -1.12 2.31 -3.08
N ALA A 50 -1.00 3.52 -2.52
CA ALA A 50 0.26 4.06 -2.02
C ALA A 50 0.12 4.57 -0.59
N ILE A 51 1.20 4.51 0.16
CA ILE A 51 1.31 5.06 1.52
C ILE A 51 2.18 6.29 1.50
N ASP A 52 1.62 7.42 1.94
CA ASP A 52 2.37 8.61 2.33
C ASP A 52 2.66 8.55 3.84
N THR A 53 3.89 8.17 4.17
CA THR A 53 4.33 8.09 5.56
C THR A 53 4.44 9.47 6.20
N ARG A 54 4.81 10.50 5.43
CA ARG A 54 4.98 11.86 5.96
C ARG A 54 3.65 12.57 6.11
N GLY A 55 2.76 12.42 5.13
CA GLY A 55 1.39 12.94 5.14
C GLY A 55 0.41 12.12 5.97
N GLU A 56 0.84 10.97 6.49
CA GLU A 56 0.02 10.02 7.27
C GLU A 56 -1.27 9.62 6.54
N GLU A 57 -1.15 9.14 5.30
CA GLU A 57 -2.33 8.76 4.50
C GLU A 57 -2.10 7.54 3.60
N ILE A 58 -3.19 6.84 3.31
CA ILE A 58 -3.29 5.90 2.20
C ILE A 58 -3.99 6.58 1.03
N MET A 59 -3.47 6.38 -0.18
CA MET A 59 -4.00 6.92 -1.42
C MET A 59 -4.30 5.78 -2.40
N ALA A 60 -5.35 5.94 -3.21
CA ALA A 60 -5.69 5.01 -4.28
C ALA A 60 -5.73 5.74 -5.63
N PHE A 61 -5.06 5.14 -6.62
CA PHE A 61 -4.91 5.68 -7.97
C PHE A 61 -5.52 4.72 -8.99
N ALA A 62 -6.40 5.24 -9.84
CA ALA A 62 -6.72 4.56 -11.09
C ALA A 62 -5.47 4.59 -12.00
N THR A 63 -5.31 3.59 -12.85
CA THR A 63 -4.13 3.42 -13.70
C THR A 63 -4.42 3.66 -15.18
N ASP A 64 -5.69 3.83 -15.58
CA ASP A 64 -6.08 4.13 -16.95
C ASP A 64 -7.24 5.13 -17.03
N PRO A 65 -6.96 6.44 -17.13
CA PRO A 65 -5.66 7.09 -16.98
C PRO A 65 -5.17 7.12 -15.52
N LEU A 66 -3.88 7.48 -15.30
CA LEU A 66 -3.32 7.66 -13.96
C LEU A 66 -3.98 8.86 -13.26
N ILE A 67 -4.85 8.60 -12.29
CA ILE A 67 -5.59 9.62 -11.53
C ILE A 67 -5.73 9.19 -10.07
N MET A 68 -5.45 10.10 -9.13
CA MET A 68 -5.76 9.90 -7.72
C MET A 68 -7.28 9.93 -7.51
N LYS A 69 -7.86 8.83 -7.04
CA LYS A 69 -9.30 8.71 -6.79
C LYS A 69 -9.64 9.00 -5.34
N GLN A 70 -8.79 8.57 -4.42
CA GLN A 70 -9.07 8.59 -3.00
C GLN A 70 -7.79 8.86 -2.22
N ARG A 71 -7.96 9.50 -1.07
CA ARG A 71 -6.97 9.59 0.00
C ARG A 71 -7.69 9.47 1.34
N TYR A 72 -7.04 8.89 2.34
CA TYR A 72 -7.63 8.68 3.65
C TYR A 72 -6.56 8.79 4.75
N PRO A 73 -6.82 9.52 5.84
CA PRO A 73 -5.85 9.69 6.92
C PRO A 73 -5.63 8.38 7.70
N VAL A 74 -4.36 8.07 7.94
CA VAL A 74 -3.88 6.88 8.63
C VAL A 74 -2.79 7.31 9.63
N PRO A 75 -3.15 7.86 10.80
CA PRO A 75 -2.19 8.38 11.76
C PRO A 75 -1.41 7.25 12.45
N GLY A 76 -0.10 7.46 12.66
CA GLY A 76 0.80 6.49 13.28
C GLY A 76 1.99 6.08 12.40
N SER A 77 2.45 6.97 11.52
CA SER A 77 3.55 6.69 10.58
C SER A 77 3.29 5.43 9.75
N PRO A 78 2.26 5.44 8.86
CA PRO A 78 1.96 4.31 8.01
C PRO A 78 3.16 4.03 7.12
N TYR A 79 3.55 2.77 6.95
CA TYR A 79 4.81 2.45 6.26
C TYR A 79 4.65 1.36 5.20
N ALA A 80 4.38 0.12 5.60
CA ALA A 80 4.23 -1.00 4.67
C ALA A 80 2.76 -1.26 4.33
N LEU A 81 2.54 -1.86 3.16
CA LEU A 81 1.22 -2.11 2.60
C LEU A 81 1.17 -3.51 1.97
N ALA A 82 0.10 -4.27 2.25
CA ALA A 82 -0.21 -5.52 1.57
C ALA A 82 -1.72 -5.62 1.30
N PHE A 83 -2.11 -6.22 0.18
CA PHE A 83 -3.51 -6.39 -0.19
C PHE A 83 -3.96 -7.85 -0.02
N ALA A 84 -5.13 -8.05 0.57
CA ALA A 84 -5.76 -9.35 0.78
C ALA A 84 -7.02 -9.45 -0.11
N PRO A 85 -6.92 -10.08 -1.30
CA PRO A 85 -7.95 -9.95 -2.33
C PRO A 85 -9.31 -10.55 -1.93
N ARG A 86 -9.31 -11.71 -1.27
CA ARG A 86 -10.57 -12.37 -0.85
C ARG A 86 -11.46 -11.54 0.11
N ARG A 87 -10.93 -10.46 0.68
CA ARG A 87 -11.62 -9.61 1.65
C ARG A 87 -11.57 -8.12 1.27
N ASP A 88 -10.99 -7.77 0.13
CA ASP A 88 -10.75 -6.39 -0.29
C ASP A 88 -10.02 -5.53 0.76
N LEU A 89 -9.16 -6.15 1.58
CA LEU A 89 -8.47 -5.49 2.68
C LEU A 89 -7.07 -5.01 2.27
N ALA A 90 -6.81 -3.73 2.49
CA ALA A 90 -5.48 -3.14 2.50
C ALA A 90 -4.93 -3.15 3.93
N TRP A 91 -3.91 -3.96 4.19
CA TRP A 91 -3.21 -4.05 5.45
C TRP A 91 -2.06 -3.06 5.49
N VAL A 92 -2.09 -2.16 6.49
CA VAL A 92 -1.13 -1.08 6.67
C VAL A 92 -0.42 -1.25 8.01
N THR A 93 0.92 -1.22 8.00
CA THR A 93 1.68 -1.17 9.25
C THR A 93 1.86 0.26 9.73
N LEU A 94 1.70 0.49 11.03
CA LEU A 94 1.85 1.78 11.70
C LEU A 94 3.08 1.73 12.60
N THR A 95 4.20 2.26 12.11
CA THR A 95 5.51 2.08 12.77
C THR A 95 5.65 2.85 14.07
N ALA A 96 4.96 3.99 14.21
CA ALA A 96 4.96 4.76 15.47
C ALA A 96 4.07 4.14 16.55
N ARG A 97 3.15 3.24 16.16
CA ARG A 97 2.18 2.63 17.08
C ARG A 97 2.43 1.15 17.33
N ASN A 98 3.35 0.51 16.60
CA ASN A 98 3.53 -0.94 16.57
C ASN A 98 2.20 -1.66 16.30
N GLN A 99 1.46 -1.18 15.31
CA GLN A 99 0.13 -1.70 14.95
C GLN A 99 0.07 -2.13 13.49
N LEU A 100 -0.85 -3.06 13.22
CA LEU A 100 -1.32 -3.39 11.88
C LEU A 100 -2.80 -3.02 11.80
N VAL A 101 -3.20 -2.29 10.76
CA VAL A 101 -4.59 -1.90 10.52
C VAL A 101 -5.04 -2.42 9.17
N GLY A 102 -6.21 -3.05 9.12
CA GLY A 102 -6.83 -3.52 7.90
C GLY A 102 -7.94 -2.58 7.47
N TYR A 103 -7.81 -1.97 6.29
CA TYR A 103 -8.82 -1.11 5.70
C TYR A 103 -9.59 -1.86 4.62
N ASP A 104 -10.92 -1.91 4.72
CA ASP A 104 -11.78 -2.28 3.60
C ASP A 104 -11.69 -1.18 2.53
N THR A 105 -11.33 -1.60 1.32
CA THR A 105 -11.11 -0.73 0.17
C THR A 105 -11.98 -1.09 -1.04
N ALA A 106 -12.97 -1.97 -0.88
CA ALA A 106 -13.92 -2.33 -1.94
C ALA A 106 -14.81 -1.14 -2.33
N GLY A 107 -15.15 -0.31 -1.34
CA GLY A 107 -16.02 0.84 -1.50
C GLY A 107 -15.31 2.15 -1.89
N GLY A 108 -16.02 3.25 -1.67
CA GLY A 108 -15.49 4.60 -1.84
C GLY A 108 -14.43 4.93 -0.78
N GLN A 109 -14.85 5.43 0.38
CA GLN A 109 -13.90 5.76 1.44
C GLN A 109 -13.35 4.48 2.11
N PRO A 110 -12.03 4.34 2.30
CA PRO A 110 -11.45 3.27 3.10
C PRO A 110 -12.07 3.24 4.50
N ARG A 111 -12.44 2.04 4.98
CA ARG A 111 -13.01 1.85 6.32
C ARG A 111 -12.14 0.92 7.14
N GLU A 112 -11.76 1.33 8.34
CA GLU A 112 -11.04 0.46 9.25
C GLU A 112 -11.93 -0.73 9.65
N ALA A 113 -11.45 -1.95 9.36
CA ALA A 113 -12.12 -3.20 9.69
C ALA A 113 -11.40 -3.96 10.80
N HIS A 114 -10.08 -3.78 10.92
CA HIS A 114 -9.24 -4.50 11.87
C HIS A 114 -8.12 -3.63 12.42
N ARG A 115 -7.76 -3.84 13.69
CA ARG A 115 -6.57 -3.25 14.32
C ARG A 115 -5.94 -4.27 15.25
N LEU A 116 -4.65 -4.56 15.02
CA LEU A 116 -3.92 -5.60 15.72
C LEU A 116 -2.60 -5.05 16.27
N PRO A 117 -2.14 -5.50 17.46
CA PRO A 117 -0.79 -5.23 17.91
C PRO A 117 0.24 -6.01 17.07
N THR A 118 1.45 -5.47 16.97
CA THR A 118 2.56 -6.08 16.22
C THR A 118 3.87 -6.02 16.99
N VAL A 119 4.86 -6.77 16.52
CA VAL A 119 6.29 -6.54 16.81
C VAL A 119 6.68 -5.07 16.56
N ARG A 120 7.74 -4.60 17.22
CA ARG A 120 8.17 -3.21 17.04
C ARG A 120 8.73 -2.97 15.65
N GLN A 121 8.58 -1.74 15.16
CA GLN A 121 9.04 -1.31 13.83
C GLN A 121 8.61 -2.29 12.72
N PRO A 122 7.28 -2.51 12.55
CA PRO A 122 6.72 -3.41 11.54
C PRO A 122 6.89 -2.82 10.14
N ASN A 123 8.10 -2.83 9.59
CA ASN A 123 8.42 -2.14 8.33
C ASN A 123 8.13 -2.97 7.08
N SER A 124 7.68 -4.23 7.24
CA SER A 124 7.26 -5.07 6.14
C SER A 124 6.02 -5.88 6.53
N VAL A 125 5.11 -6.03 5.59
CA VAL A 125 3.92 -6.87 5.71
C VAL A 125 3.67 -7.59 4.39
N ALA A 126 3.29 -8.86 4.47
CA ALA A 126 2.84 -9.66 3.33
C ALA A 126 1.63 -10.49 3.74
N VAL A 127 0.76 -10.80 2.77
CA VAL A 127 -0.44 -11.62 2.99
C VAL A 127 -0.41 -12.81 2.05
N ASN A 128 -0.70 -13.99 2.56
CA ASN A 128 -1.02 -15.14 1.72
C ASN A 128 -2.44 -14.97 1.15
N PRO A 129 -2.62 -14.80 -0.18
CA PRO A 129 -3.91 -14.50 -0.78
C PRO A 129 -4.90 -15.67 -0.69
N HIS A 130 -4.42 -16.90 -0.44
CA HIS A 130 -5.26 -18.09 -0.34
C HIS A 130 -5.73 -18.38 1.08
N THR A 131 -4.92 -18.06 2.09
CA THR A 131 -5.26 -18.37 3.50
C THR A 131 -5.61 -17.12 4.31
N GLY A 132 -5.26 -15.93 3.82
CA GLY A 132 -5.35 -14.69 4.58
C GLY A 132 -4.31 -14.57 5.71
N THR A 133 -3.35 -15.50 5.81
CA THR A 133 -2.28 -15.42 6.80
C THR A 133 -1.40 -14.20 6.52
N ILE A 134 -1.13 -13.41 7.57
CA ILE A 134 -0.35 -12.18 7.49
C ILE A 134 1.02 -12.41 8.13
N TYR A 135 2.07 -11.96 7.45
CA TYR A 135 3.46 -12.04 7.88
C TYR A 135 3.97 -10.61 8.07
N ILE A 136 4.47 -10.28 9.26
CA ILE A 136 4.89 -8.93 9.64
C ILE A 136 6.33 -9.02 10.15
N ALA A 137 7.26 -8.33 9.51
CA ALA A 137 8.68 -8.37 9.87
C ALA A 137 9.14 -7.06 10.50
N SER A 138 9.89 -7.18 11.60
CA SER A 138 10.50 -6.05 12.30
C SER A 138 11.76 -5.56 11.59
N ALA A 139 11.94 -4.25 11.48
CA ALA A 139 13.20 -3.64 11.06
C ALA A 139 14.25 -3.53 12.19
N THR A 140 13.89 -3.82 13.44
CA THR A 140 14.79 -3.70 14.60
C THR A 140 15.25 -5.03 15.17
N GLY A 141 14.97 -6.14 14.48
CA GLY A 141 15.42 -7.48 14.91
C GLY A 141 14.46 -8.20 15.84
N ASP A 142 13.24 -7.69 16.07
CA ASP A 142 12.23 -8.34 16.92
C ASP A 142 11.56 -9.56 16.24
N GLY A 143 12.05 -9.95 15.05
CA GLY A 143 11.67 -11.17 14.34
C GLY A 143 10.46 -11.02 13.42
N LEU A 144 9.80 -12.16 13.19
CA LEU A 144 8.64 -12.31 12.30
C LEU A 144 7.40 -12.65 13.15
N GLN A 145 6.36 -11.83 13.04
CA GLN A 145 5.05 -12.14 13.58
C GLN A 145 4.15 -12.72 12.50
N VAL A 146 3.45 -13.80 12.83
CA VAL A 146 2.47 -14.45 11.95
C VAL A 146 1.08 -14.33 12.56
N VAL A 147 0.17 -13.67 11.84
CA VAL A 147 -1.25 -13.59 12.23
C VAL A 147 -2.03 -14.57 11.35
N ARG A 148 -2.67 -15.55 11.98
CA ARG A 148 -3.55 -16.50 11.32
C ARG A 148 -5.00 -16.09 11.57
N ASN A 149 -5.83 -16.30 10.56
CA ASN A 149 -7.26 -16.07 10.60
C ASN A 149 -7.97 -17.26 11.28
#